data_AF-A0A654CRR4-F1
#
_entry.id   AF-A0A654CRR4-F1
#
_cell.length_a   1.000
_cell.length_b   1.000
_cell.length_c   1.000
_cell.angle_alpha   90.00
_cell.angle_beta   90.00
_cell.angle_gamma   90.00
#
_symmetry.space_group_name_H-M   'P 1'
#
loop_
_entity.id
_entity.type
_entity.pdbx_description
1 polymer ?
#
loop_
_entity_poly.entity_id
_entity_poly.type
_entity_poly.pdbx_seq_one_letter_code
_entity_poly.pdbx_strand_id
1 'polypeptide(L)' 'MPNYRRERIPGATYFFTVTLADRRSRLLVEEIALLRQVYVEASKRMPLKTIAICVLPDHLHAI' A
#
# COMPACT_ATOMS: atom_id res chain seq x y z
N MET A 1 -18.53 -2.24 13.74
CA MET A 1 -17.22 -1.57 13.80
C MET A 1 -16.13 -2.63 13.86
N PRO A 2 -15.05 -2.51 13.09
CA PRO A 2 -13.91 -3.41 13.22
C PRO A 2 -13.18 -3.20 14.57
N ASN A 3 -12.70 -4.28 15.17
CA ASN A 3 -11.94 -4.28 16.43
C ASN A 3 -10.54 -4.90 16.25
N TYR A 4 -9.85 -4.52 15.16
CA TYR A 4 -8.53 -5.05 14.85
C TYR A 4 -7.46 -4.46 15.77
N ARG A 5 -6.63 -5.34 16.35
CA ARG A 5 -5.40 -4.94 17.03
C ARG A 5 -4.25 -4.90 16.02
N ARG A 6 -3.45 -3.83 16.05
CA ARG A 6 -2.21 -3.74 15.26
C ARG A 6 -1.04 -4.22 16.11
N GLU A 7 -0.44 -5.33 15.69
CA GLU A 7 0.83 -5.76 16.26
C GLU A 7 1.95 -4.83 15.77
N ARG A 8 2.75 -4.32 16.71
CA ARG A 8 3.84 -3.36 16.46
C ARG A 8 5.14 -3.95 16.95
N ILE A 9 5.64 -4.92 16.21
CA ILE A 9 6.90 -5.62 16.49
C ILE A 9 8.01 -4.95 15.68
N PRO A 10 9.08 -4.42 16.31
CA PRO A 10 10.23 -3.85 15.60
C PRO A 10 10.87 -4.87 14.64
N GLY A 11 11.11 -4.45 13.40
CA GLY A 11 11.75 -5.28 12.37
C GLY A 11 10.89 -6.40 11.78
N ALA A 12 9.62 -6.53 12.19
CA ALA A 12 8.72 -7.52 11.61
C ALA A 12 8.29 -7.17 10.18
N THR A 13 7.93 -8.20 9.42
CA THR A 13 7.38 -8.11 8.06
C THR A 13 5.87 -8.27 8.09
N TYR A 14 5.15 -7.46 7.32
CA TYR A 14 3.69 -7.45 7.30
C TYR A 14 3.16 -7.50 5.87
N PHE A 15 2.01 -8.14 5.68
CA PHE A 15 1.26 -8.06 4.44
C PHE A 15 0.15 -7.01 4.57
N PHE A 16 0.03 -6.15 3.58
CA PHE A 16 -1.01 -5.13 3.49
C PHE A 16 -1.89 -5.36 2.27
N THR A 17 -3.19 -5.11 2.45
CA THR A 17 -4.15 -4.91 1.37
C THR A 17 -4.72 -3.51 1.51
N VAL A 18 -4.59 -2.70 0.46
CA VAL A 18 -5.16 -1.35 0.39
C VAL A 18 -6.10 -1.29 -0.79
N THR A 19 -7.31 -0.80 -0.57
CA THR A 19 -8.37 -0.84 -1.57
C THR A 19 -8.95 0.54 -1.80
N LEU A 20 -9.22 0.89 -3.05
CA LEU A 20 -10.01 2.07 -3.39
C LEU A 20 -11.42 1.95 -2.80
N ALA A 21 -11.98 3.11 -2.45
CA ALA A 21 -13.35 3.18 -1.97
C ALA A 21 -14.34 2.77 -3.07
N ASP A 22 -14.12 3.24 -4.31
CA ASP A 22 -14.83 2.78 -5.49
C ASP A 22 -14.13 1.58 -6.12
N ARG A 23 -14.81 0.43 -6.10
CA ARG A 23 -14.31 -0.85 -6.64
C ARG A 23 -14.35 -0.96 -8.16
N ARG A 24 -15.03 -0.03 -8.83
CA ARG A 24 -15.06 0.06 -10.30
C ARG A 24 -13.96 0.96 -10.85
N SER A 25 -13.36 1.77 -9.98
CA SER A 25 -12.26 2.65 -10.35
C SER A 25 -11.02 1.85 -10.74
N ARG A 26 -10.24 2.42 -11.66
CA ARG A 26 -8.95 1.90 -12.12
C ARG A 26 -7.80 2.86 -11.78
N LEU A 27 -8.05 3.81 -10.87
CA LEU A 27 -7.18 4.94 -10.58
C LEU A 27 -5.74 4.52 -10.26
N LEU A 28 -5.54 3.39 -9.55
CA LEU A 28 -4.20 2.95 -9.16
C LEU A 28 -3.31 2.58 -10.35
N VAL A 29 -3.90 2.08 -11.44
CA VAL A 29 -3.16 1.71 -12.65
C VAL A 29 -3.16 2.84 -13.69
N GLU A 30 -4.22 3.64 -13.75
CA GLU A 30 -4.29 4.82 -14.62
C GLU A 30 -3.27 5.89 -14.21
N GLU A 31 -3.11 6.13 -12.90
CA GLU A 31 -2.18 7.11 -12.33
C GLU A 31 -0.94 6.44 -11.71
N ILE A 32 -0.44 5.36 -12.32
CA ILE A 32 0.67 4.57 -11.77
C ILE A 32 1.95 5.39 -11.57
N ALA A 33 2.20 6.38 -12.43
CA ALA A 33 3.36 7.27 -12.31
C ALA A 33 3.29 8.11 -11.04
N LEU A 34 2.13 8.71 -10.77
CA LEU A 34 1.87 9.48 -9.56
C LEU A 34 1.97 8.59 -8.32
N LEU A 35 1.37 7.39 -8.36
CA LEU A 35 1.45 6.42 -7.27
C LEU A 35 2.90 6.08 -6.92
N ARG A 36 3.75 5.82 -7.92
CA ARG A 36 5.18 5.53 -7.71
C ARG A 36 5.90 6.73 -7.08
N GLN A 37 5.65 7.95 -7.56
CA GLN A 37 6.25 9.15 -7.02
C GLN A 37 5.90 9.34 -5.55
N VAL A 38 4.61 9.27 -5.19
CA VAL A 38 4.19 9.46 -3.79
C VAL A 38 4.64 8.32 -2.89
N TYR A 39 4.74 7.09 -3.41
CA TYR A 39 5.28 5.95 -2.67
C TYR A 39 6.75 6.14 -2.29
N VAL A 40 7.57 6.65 -3.22
CA VAL A 40 8.97 6.99 -2.96
C VAL A 40 9.08 8.09 -1.89
N GLU A 41 8.28 9.15 -2.00
CA GLU A 41 8.28 10.24 -1.01
C GLU A 41 7.80 9.76 0.37
N ALA A 42 6.78 8.89 0.44
CA ALA A 42 6.34 8.29 1.68
C ALA A 42 7.44 7.41 2.31
N SER A 43 8.14 6.61 1.49
CA SER A 43 9.23 5.74 1.93
C SER A 43 10.43 6.53 2.45
N LYS A 44 10.66 7.76 1.98
CA LYS A 44 11.69 8.66 2.54
C LYS A 44 11.30 9.19 3.92
N ARG A 45 10.03 9.52 4.13
CA ARG A 45 9.51 10.06 5.41
C ARG A 45 9.40 8.98 6.49
N MET A 46 9.04 7.77 6.08
CA MET A 46 8.95 6.60 6.95
C MET A 46 9.70 5.45 6.29
N PRO A 47 11.01 5.31 6.57
CA PRO A 47 11.85 4.28 5.97
C PRO A 47 11.25 2.89 6.12
N LEU A 48 11.03 2.23 4.99
CA LEU A 48 10.50 0.88 4.89
C LEU A 48 11.24 0.11 3.78
N LYS A 49 11.29 -1.21 3.91
CA LYS A 49 11.80 -2.10 2.87
C LYS A 49 10.61 -2.81 2.21
N THR A 50 10.35 -2.49 0.96
CA THR A 50 9.35 -3.21 0.14
C THR A 50 9.97 -4.51 -0.35
N ILE A 51 9.45 -5.64 0.12
CA ILE A 51 9.82 -6.98 -0.36
C ILE A 51 9.06 -7.27 -1.66
N ALA A 52 7.76 -6.94 -1.70
CA ALA A 52 6.93 -7.10 -2.87
C ALA A 52 5.80 -6.08 -2.90
N ILE A 53 5.39 -5.65 -4.10
CA ILE A 53 4.17 -4.86 -4.30
C ILE A 53 3.50 -5.26 -5.62
N CYS A 54 2.20 -5.51 -5.56
CA CYS A 54 1.36 -5.77 -6.73
C CYS A 54 0.26 -4.71 -6.75
N VAL A 55 0.16 -3.96 -7.85
CA VAL A 55 -0.84 -2.92 -8.05
C VAL A 55 -1.88 -3.41 -9.05
N LEU A 56 -3.13 -3.52 -8.60
CA LEU A 56 -4.31 -3.84 -9.39
C LEU A 56 -5.16 -2.56 -9.57
N PRO A 57 -6.17 -2.56 -10.46
CA PRO A 57 -6.92 -1.34 -10.75
C PRO A 57 -7.59 -0.68 -9.53
N ASP A 58 -8.17 -1.48 -8.65
CA ASP A 58 -8.94 -1.01 -7.49
C ASP A 58 -8.29 -1.34 -6.14
N HIS A 59 -7.17 -2.06 -6.12
CA HIS A 59 -6.45 -2.39 -4.89
C HIS A 59 -4.97 -2.69 -5.12
N LEU A 60 -4.21 -2.74 -4.03
CA LEU A 60 -2.84 -3.21 -4.04
C LEU A 60 -2.57 -4.15 -2.88
N HIS A 61 -1.57 -5.00 -3.09
CA HIS A 61 -0.99 -5.85 -2.08
C HIS A 61 0.49 -5.49 -1.92
N ALA A 62 0.97 -5.43 -0.68
CA ALA A 62 2.37 -5.15 -0.40
C ALA A 62 2.89 -5.98 0.77
N ILE A 63 4.18 -6.32 0.71
CA ILE A 63 4.98 -6.91 1.78
C ILE A 63 6.17 -6.00 2.01
#